data_AF-A0A838FEL2-F1
#
_entry.id   AF-A0A838FEL2-F1
#
_cell.length_a   1.000
_cell.length_b   1.000
_cell.length_c   1.000
_cell.angle_alpha   90.00
_cell.angle_beta   90.00
_cell.angle_gamma   90.00
#
_symmetry.space_group_name_H-M   'P 1'
#
loop_
_entity.id
_entity.type
_entity.pdbx_description
1 polymer ?
#
loop_
_entity_poly.entity_id
_entity_poly.type
_entity_poly.pdbx_seq_one_letter_code
_entity_poly.pdbx_strand_id
1 'polypeptide(L)' 'YYMDATVAYRRACLNAIEYLKGALGWSGEQAYLLLGAAPVEGRIGGIVDIPNCAVTVGVPLEIFDRDILPSLD' A
#
# COMPACT_ATOMS: atom_id res chain seq x y z
N TYR A 1 -1.06 -20.68 -1.15
CA TYR A 1 -2.17 -19.71 -1.17
C TYR A 1 -2.95 -19.92 -2.46
N TYR A 2 -4.28 -19.93 -2.42
CA TYR A 2 -5.14 -20.10 -3.60
C TYR A 2 -6.26 -19.08 -3.51
N MET A 3 -6.30 -18.12 -4.43
CA MET A 3 -7.25 -17.00 -4.45
C MET A 3 -7.43 -16.33 -3.07
N ASP A 4 -6.30 -16.01 -2.42
CA ASP A 4 -6.29 -15.44 -1.07
C ASP A 4 -6.13 -13.91 -1.13
N ALA A 5 -7.25 -13.20 -1.04
CA ALA A 5 -7.28 -11.74 -1.00
C ALA A 5 -6.59 -11.15 0.23
N THR A 6 -6.50 -11.89 1.34
CA THR A 6 -5.82 -11.43 2.57
C THR A 6 -4.32 -11.36 2.35
N VAL A 7 -3.76 -12.37 1.70
CA VAL A 7 -2.34 -12.39 1.33
C VAL A 7 -2.02 -11.31 0.31
N ALA A 8 -2.89 -11.12 -0.68
CA ALA A 8 -2.76 -10.04 -1.65
C ALA A 8 -2.81 -8.65 -0.97
N TYR A 9 -3.76 -8.41 -0.06
CA TYR A 9 -3.84 -7.15 0.69
C TYR A 9 -2.61 -6.92 1.57
N ARG A 10 -2.14 -7.95 2.27
CA ARG A 10 -0.90 -7.88 3.07
C ARG A 10 0.29 -7.48 2.20
N ARG A 11 0.42 -8.05 1.00
CA ARG A 11 1.48 -7.70 0.05
C ARG A 11 1.36 -6.25 -0.42
N ALA A 12 0.15 -5.79 -0.73
CA ALA A 12 -0.09 -4.39 -1.09
C ALA A 12 0.31 -3.43 0.05
N CYS A 13 -0.05 -3.73 1.31
CA CYS A 13 0.37 -2.93 2.47
C CYS A 13 1.89 -2.93 2.66
N LEU A 14 2.56 -4.08 2.52
CA LEU A 14 4.02 -4.16 2.64
C LEU A 14 4.73 -3.34 1.55
N ASN A 15 4.22 -3.38 0.31
CA ASN A 15 4.75 -2.56 -0.78
C ASN A 15 4.58 -1.06 -0.49
N ALA A 16 3.42 -0.65 0.05
CA ALA A 16 3.18 0.73 0.46
C ALA A 16 4.12 1.17 1.59
N ILE A 17 4.38 0.30 2.58
CA ILE A 17 5.34 0.57 3.66
C ILE A 17 6.75 0.77 3.11
N GLU A 18 7.22 -0.12 2.24
CA GLU A 18 8.55 0.01 1.63
C GLU A 18 8.68 1.29 0.80
N TYR A 19 7.62 1.67 0.08
CA TYR A 19 7.57 2.94 -0.64
C TYR A 19 7.69 4.14 0.31
N LEU A 20 6.87 4.20 1.36
CA LEU A 20 6.85 5.31 2.31
C LEU A 20 8.18 5.44 3.08
N LYS A 21 8.85 4.31 3.39
CA LYS A 21 10.20 4.32 3.97
C LYS A 21 11.19 5.04 3.07
N GLY A 22 11.21 4.71 1.77
CA GLY A 22 12.11 5.33 0.80
C GLY A 22 11.77 6.80 0.53
N ALA A 23 10.49 7.12 0.34
CA ALA A 23 10.04 8.47 -0.01
C ALA A 23 10.17 9.47 1.14
N LEU A 24 9.96 9.05 2.38
CA LEU A 24 9.85 9.94 3.54
C LEU A 24 10.97 9.78 4.57
N GLY A 25 11.81 8.75 4.43
CA GLY A 25 12.86 8.42 5.40
C GLY A 25 12.30 7.86 6.72
N TRP A 26 11.08 7.33 6.70
CA TRP A 26 10.40 6.81 7.88
C TRP A 26 10.86 5.40 8.26
N SER A 27 10.61 5.03 9.53
CA SER A 27 10.71 3.64 9.95
C SER A 27 9.52 2.83 9.42
N GLY A 28 9.67 1.50 9.37
CA GLY A 28 8.57 0.62 8.94
C GLY A 28 7.35 0.72 9.85
N GLU A 29 7.57 0.94 11.14
CA GLU A 29 6.53 1.11 12.16
C GLU A 29 5.76 2.42 11.98
N GLN A 30 6.44 3.52 11.64
CA GLN A 30 5.79 4.80 11.33
C GLN A 30 4.87 4.67 10.12
N ALA A 31 5.36 4.05 9.04
CA ALA A 31 4.56 3.80 7.85
C ALA A 31 3.40 2.83 8.13
N TYR A 32 3.63 1.80 8.95
CA TYR A 32 2.57 0.87 9.37
C TYR A 32 1.47 1.55 10.18
N LEU A 33 1.85 2.41 11.14
CA LEU A 33 0.89 3.21 11.91
C LEU A 33 0.09 4.16 11.02
N LEU A 34 0.73 4.79 10.02
CA LEU A 34 0.02 5.63 9.07
C LEU A 34 -1.05 4.83 8.32
N LEU A 35 -0.71 3.66 7.77
CA LEU A 35 -1.68 2.84 7.03
C LEU A 35 -2.86 2.36 7.89
N GLY A 36 -2.69 2.29 9.21
CA GLY A 36 -3.76 1.95 10.15
C GLY A 36 -4.64 3.13 10.59
N ALA A 37 -4.13 4.36 10.49
CA ALA A 37 -4.78 5.56 11.01
C ALA A 37 -5.30 6.52 9.93
N ALA A 38 -4.60 6.60 8.79
CA ALA A 38 -4.99 7.42 7.65
C ALA A 38 -6.16 6.78 6.90
N PRO A 39 -7.00 7.58 6.20
CA PRO A 39 -8.10 7.07 5.39
C PRO A 39 -7.59 6.45 4.08
N VAL A 40 -6.90 5.32 4.19
CA VAL A 40 -6.38 4.55 3.04
C VAL A 40 -7.50 3.73 2.39
N GLU A 41 -7.44 3.59 1.06
CA GLU A 41 -8.43 2.81 0.30
C GLU A 41 -7.87 1.43 -0.02
N GLY A 42 -8.45 0.38 0.58
CA GLY A 42 -8.21 -1.00 0.16
C GLY A 42 -9.23 -1.43 -0.88
N ARG A 43 -8.78 -1.75 -2.11
CA ARG A 43 -9.66 -2.23 -3.18
C ARG A 43 -9.26 -3.62 -3.65
N ILE A 44 -10.23 -4.52 -3.68
CA ILE A 44 -10.12 -5.81 -4.38
C ILE A 44 -10.39 -5.54 -5.85
N GLY A 45 -9.36 -5.61 -6.69
CA GLY A 45 -9.46 -5.39 -8.13
C GLY A 45 -9.92 -6.63 -8.89
N GLY A 46 -9.57 -7.82 -8.40
CA GLY A 46 -9.93 -9.08 -9.05
C GLY A 46 -9.73 -10.29 -8.14
N ILE A 47 -10.68 -11.23 -8.20
CA ILE A 47 -10.64 -12.50 -7.45
C ILE A 47 -10.83 -13.73 -8.35
N VAL A 48 -10.89 -13.54 -9.66
CA VAL A 48 -11.22 -14.59 -10.63
C VAL A 48 -9.99 -15.14 -11.34
N ASP A 49 -8.83 -14.48 -11.17
CA ASP A 49 -7.60 -14.75 -11.90
C ASP A 49 -6.75 -15.85 -11.22
N ILE A 50 -7.23 -17.09 -11.30
CA ILE A 50 -6.54 -18.24 -10.70
C ILE A 50 -5.06 -18.27 -11.15
N PRO A 51 -4.08 -18.36 -10.22
CA PRO A 51 -4.25 -18.67 -8.79
C PRO A 51 -4.33 -17.46 -7.84
N ASN A 52 -4.19 -16.23 -8.34
CA ASN A 52 -3.92 -15.03 -7.52
C ASN A 52 -5.11 -14.08 -7.43
N CYS A 53 -5.21 -13.36 -6.31
CA CYS A 53 -6.09 -12.19 -6.22
C CYS A 53 -5.30 -10.91 -6.50
N ALA A 54 -5.95 -9.95 -7.14
CA ALA A 54 -5.42 -8.61 -7.37
C ALA A 54 -6.05 -7.64 -6.36
N VAL A 55 -5.20 -6.99 -5.56
CA VAL A 55 -5.62 -6.07 -4.50
C VAL A 55 -4.69 -4.87 -4.49
N THR A 56 -5.25 -3.68 -4.28
CA THR A 56 -4.53 -2.41 -4.26
C THR A 56 -4.77 -1.67 -2.94
N VAL A 57 -3.78 -0.90 -2.51
CA VAL A 57 -3.87 0.06 -1.40
C VAL A 57 -3.60 1.45 -1.94
N GLY A 58 -4.57 2.35 -1.81
CA GLY A 58 -4.45 3.76 -2.16
C GLY A 58 -4.18 4.59 -0.91
N VAL A 59 -3.13 5.43 -0.96
CA VAL A 59 -2.83 6.39 0.10
C VAL A 59 -3.17 7.79 -0.42
N PRO A 60 -4.04 8.56 0.26
CA PRO A 60 -4.40 9.91 -0.20
C PRO A 60 -3.18 10.83 -0.13
N LEU A 61 -2.90 11.57 -1.20
CA LEU A 61 -1.75 12.49 -1.26
C LEU A 61 -1.93 13.74 -0.38
N GLU A 62 -3.19 14.13 -0.14
CA GLU A 62 -3.56 15.34 0.60
C GLU A 62 -3.16 15.30 2.09
N ILE A 63 -2.78 14.14 2.63
CA ILE A 63 -2.33 14.02 4.03
C ILE A 63 -0.85 14.39 4.21
N PHE A 64 -0.12 14.67 3.13
CA PHE A 64 1.30 14.98 3.17
C PHE A 64 1.57 16.44 2.82
N ASP A 65 2.47 17.09 3.56
CA ASP A 65 2.90 18.47 3.32
C ASP A 65 3.96 18.60 2.20
N ARG A 66 4.33 17.49 1.56
CA ARG A 66 5.36 17.43 0.51
C ARG A 66 4.95 16.46 -0.58
N ASP A 67 5.49 16.66 -1.78
CA ASP A 67 5.30 15.71 -2.88
C ASP A 67 6.02 14.40 -2.57
N ILE A 68 5.26 13.31 -2.68
CA ILE A 68 5.72 11.95 -2.44
C ILE A 68 5.60 11.08 -3.68
N LEU A 69 5.31 11.66 -4.86
CA LEU A 69 5.20 10.92 -6.11
C LEU A 69 6.59 10.51 -6.62
N PRO A 70 6.71 9.40 -7.38
CA PRO A 70 7.97 9.01 -7.99
C PRO A 70 8.44 10.07 -8.99
N SER A 71 9.69 10.50 -8.88
CA SER A 71 10.39 11.27 -9.92
C SER A 71 10.98 10.33 -10.97
N LEU A 72 11.14 10.81 -12.21
CA LEU A 72 11.69 10.06 -13.35
C LEU A 72 13.24 10.01 -13.38
N ASP A 73 13.90 10.57 -12.36
CA ASP A 73 15.36 10.69 -12.30
C ASP A 73 16.06 9.39 -11.86
#